data_AF-X1AHM2-F1
#
_entry.id   AF-X1AHM2-F1
#
_cell.length_a   1.000
_cell.length_b   1.000
_cell.length_c   1.000
_cell.angle_alpha   90.00
_cell.angle_beta   90.00
_cell.angle_gamma   90.00
#
_symmetry.space_group_name_H-M   'P 1'
#
loop_
_entity.id
_entity.type
_entity.pdbx_description
1 polymer ?
#
loop_
_entity_poly.entity_id
_entity_poly.type
_entity_poly.pdbx_seq_one_letter_code
_entity_poly.pdbx_strand_id
1 'polypeptide(L)'
;MVDETYLGFVQKYNMLIGVLLCSLLPSILFLISPFGFIFPADIFLVVGCALGLFITFKNRKESQSHITTGIVVGFIGSFLALLLLGFFEWLFFYIPAYGLEFILLLQLTLILNAYYGFFYIPVGIVIGYLFGNYYRKKEKVRKGAPLF
;
A
#
# COMPACT_ATOMS: atom_id res chain seq x y z
N MET A 1 27.82 14.05 2.59
CA MET A 1 26.94 14.90 1.76
C MET A 1 25.91 14.10 1.00
N VAL A 2 26.27 13.12 0.17
CA VAL A 2 25.29 12.31 -0.58
C VAL A 2 24.29 11.60 0.34
N ASP A 3 24.77 10.97 1.44
CA ASP A 3 23.90 10.26 2.38
C ASP A 3 22.89 11.15 3.12
N GLU A 4 23.25 12.39 3.45
CA GLU A 4 22.33 13.34 4.11
C GLU A 4 21.21 13.79 3.16
N THR A 5 21.54 14.00 1.88
CA THR A 5 20.55 14.36 0.86
C THR A 5 19.58 13.22 0.61
N TYR A 6 20.06 11.98 0.55
CA TYR A 6 19.21 10.78 0.39
C TYR A 6 18.30 10.57 1.60
N LEU A 7 18.83 10.66 2.83
CA LEU A 7 18.02 10.51 4.03
C LEU A 7 16.94 11.59 4.13
N GLY A 8 17.29 12.84 3.80
CA GLY A 8 16.35 13.96 3.75
C GLY A 8 15.24 13.75 2.70
N PHE A 9 15.58 13.23 1.52
CA PHE A 9 14.62 12.88 0.49
C PHE A 9 13.67 11.77 0.95
N VAL A 10 14.19 10.66 1.46
CA VAL A 10 13.39 9.50 1.88
C VAL A 10 12.46 9.88 3.03
N GLN A 11 12.91 10.69 3.99
CA GLN A 11 12.04 11.23 5.03
C GLN A 11 10.97 12.17 4.47
N LYS A 12 11.32 13.00 3.46
CA LYS A 12 10.38 13.94 2.83
C LYS A 12 9.24 13.21 2.12
N TYR A 13 9.53 12.12 1.43
CA TYR A 13 8.58 11.36 0.62
C TYR A 13 8.18 10.00 1.21
N ASN A 14 8.41 9.79 2.51
CA ASN A 14 8.20 8.51 3.19
C ASN A 14 6.78 7.92 3.04
N MET A 15 5.75 8.78 3.10
CA MET A 15 4.36 8.38 2.92
C MET A 15 4.08 8.00 1.47
N LEU A 16 4.59 8.80 0.51
CA LEU A 16 4.42 8.52 -0.91
C LEU A 16 5.10 7.20 -1.29
N ILE A 17 6.33 6.97 -0.81
CA ILE A 17 7.05 5.71 -1.02
C ILE A 17 6.24 4.53 -0.44
N GLY A 18 5.68 4.68 0.76
CA GLY A 18 4.84 3.65 1.36
C GLY A 18 3.59 3.34 0.55
N VAL A 19 2.90 4.38 0.07
CA VAL A 19 1.73 4.25 -0.80
C VAL A 19 2.10 3.53 -2.09
N LEU A 20 3.18 3.94 -2.75
CA LEU A 20 3.66 3.33 -3.99
C LEU A 20 4.01 1.85 -3.79
N LEU A 21 4.64 1.49 -2.67
CA LEU A 21 4.96 0.09 -2.37
C LEU A 21 3.71 -0.73 -2.05
N CYS A 22 2.78 -0.18 -1.25
CA CYS A 22 1.49 -0.80 -0.93
C CYS A 22 0.61 -0.96 -2.19
N SER A 23 0.79 -0.15 -3.23
CA SER A 23 0.02 -0.25 -4.47
C SER A 23 0.69 -1.07 -5.59
N LEU A 24 1.99 -0.88 -5.81
CA LEU A 24 2.72 -1.55 -6.91
C LEU A 24 3.04 -3.00 -6.58
N LEU A 25 3.42 -3.30 -5.35
CA LEU A 25 3.86 -4.65 -4.98
C LEU A 25 2.73 -5.68 -5.15
N PRO A 26 1.49 -5.43 -4.69
CA PRO A 26 0.38 -6.34 -4.96
C PRO A 26 0.09 -6.49 -6.46
N SER A 27 0.17 -5.38 -7.20
CA SER A 27 -0.10 -5.37 -8.65
C SER A 27 0.94 -6.19 -9.45
N ILE A 28 2.22 -6.09 -9.09
CA ILE A 28 3.29 -6.88 -9.72
C ILE A 28 3.15 -8.36 -9.36
N LEU A 29 2.85 -8.68 -8.11
CA LEU A 29 2.66 -10.07 -7.67
C LEU A 29 1.45 -10.71 -8.35
N PHE A 30 0.39 -9.94 -8.59
CA PHE A 30 -0.77 -10.39 -9.36
C PHE A 30 -0.42 -10.80 -10.80
N LEU A 31 0.50 -10.09 -11.46
CA LEU A 31 0.97 -10.48 -12.80
C LEU A 31 1.70 -11.83 -12.81
N ILE A 32 2.44 -12.14 -11.75
CA ILE A 32 3.21 -13.39 -11.63
C ILE A 32 2.28 -14.56 -11.33
N SER A 33 1.29 -14.34 -10.47
CA SER A 33 0.35 -15.38 -10.03
C SER A 33 -1.08 -14.83 -10.03
N PRO A 34 -1.72 -14.75 -11.21
CA PRO A 34 -3.10 -14.27 -11.33
C PRO A 34 -4.10 -15.24 -10.68
N PHE A 35 -3.71 -16.51 -10.54
CA PHE A 35 -4.47 -17.54 -9.85
C PHE A 35 -3.84 -17.85 -8.51
N GLY A 36 -4.65 -17.95 -7.47
CA GLY A 36 -4.27 -18.61 -6.24
C GLY A 36 -5.50 -18.81 -5.35
N PHE A 37 -5.27 -19.40 -4.18
CA PHE A 37 -6.29 -20.05 -3.37
C PHE A 37 -7.29 -19.07 -2.74
N ILE A 38 -8.59 -19.29 -2.96
CA ILE A 38 -9.80 -18.65 -2.40
C ILE A 38 -9.86 -17.10 -2.52
N PHE A 39 -8.81 -16.34 -2.19
CA PHE A 39 -8.60 -14.92 -2.52
C PHE A 39 -7.08 -14.60 -2.65
N PRO A 40 -6.45 -14.88 -3.81
CA PRO A 40 -5.00 -14.78 -3.98
C PRO A 40 -4.41 -13.37 -3.92
N ALA A 41 -5.16 -12.36 -4.32
CA ALA A 41 -4.70 -10.98 -4.28
C ALA A 41 -4.68 -10.40 -2.85
N ASP A 42 -5.37 -11.03 -1.89
CA ASP A 42 -5.45 -10.55 -0.51
C ASP A 42 -4.10 -10.66 0.21
N ILE A 43 -3.40 -11.80 0.03
CA ILE A 43 -2.10 -12.00 0.68
C ILE A 43 -1.05 -11.04 0.12
N PHE A 44 -1.13 -10.74 -1.18
CA PHE A 44 -0.25 -9.79 -1.83
C PHE A 44 -0.51 -8.36 -1.36
N LEU A 45 -1.78 -7.98 -1.15
CA LEU A 45 -2.14 -6.71 -0.52
C LEU A 45 -1.56 -6.60 0.89
N VAL A 46 -1.74 -7.63 1.71
CA VAL A 46 -1.24 -7.65 3.10
C VAL A 46 0.28 -7.49 3.12
N VAL A 47 1.00 -8.27 2.30
CA VAL A 47 2.47 -8.21 2.20
C VAL A 47 2.94 -6.86 1.67
N GLY A 48 2.34 -6.37 0.59
CA GLY A 48 2.66 -5.07 -0.01
C GLY A 48 2.47 -3.92 0.96
N CYS A 49 1.34 -3.88 1.66
CA CYS A 49 1.06 -2.82 2.62
C CYS A 49 1.89 -2.96 3.90
N ALA A 50 2.20 -4.18 4.37
CA ALA A 50 3.13 -4.38 5.48
C ALA A 50 4.54 -3.85 5.14
N LEU A 51 5.06 -4.14 3.94
CA LEU A 51 6.35 -3.65 3.48
C LEU A 51 6.36 -2.13 3.28
N GLY A 52 5.31 -1.58 2.66
CA GLY A 52 5.15 -0.14 2.47
C GLY A 52 5.12 0.60 3.80
N LEU A 53 4.31 0.13 4.75
CA LEU A 53 4.21 0.71 6.09
C LEU A 53 5.51 0.57 6.87
N PHE A 54 6.20 -0.57 6.78
CA PHE A 54 7.50 -0.77 7.41
C PHE A 54 8.51 0.30 6.96
N ILE A 55 8.60 0.56 5.64
CA ILE A 55 9.50 1.57 5.08
C ILE A 55 9.05 3.00 5.46
N THR A 56 7.74 3.28 5.45
CA THR A 56 7.21 4.58 5.89
C THR A 56 7.56 4.87 7.34
N PHE A 57 7.35 3.91 8.25
CA PHE A 57 7.64 4.10 9.67
C PHE A 57 9.12 4.12 9.99
N LYS A 58 9.95 3.37 9.24
CA LYS A 58 11.42 3.44 9.37
C LYS A 58 11.96 4.83 9.08
N ASN A 59 11.33 5.58 8.18
CA ASN A 59 11.76 6.90 7.74
C ASN A 59 10.76 8.01 8.13
N ARG A 60 9.99 7.81 9.20
CA ARG A 60 8.94 8.74 9.64
C ARG A 60 9.53 10.01 10.24
N LYS A 61 9.00 11.17 9.84
CA LYS A 61 9.27 12.46 10.50
C LYS A 61 8.65 12.49 11.90
N GLU A 62 9.31 13.12 12.85
CA GLU A 62 8.80 13.23 14.24
C GLU A 62 7.46 13.96 14.34
N SER A 63 7.20 14.92 13.46
CA SER A 63 5.95 15.68 13.41
C SER A 63 4.74 14.87 12.93
N GLN A 64 4.94 13.68 12.36
CA GLN A 64 3.86 12.86 11.81
C GLN A 64 3.23 11.95 12.87
N SER A 65 1.89 11.97 13.00
CA SER A 65 1.15 11.05 13.86
C SER A 65 1.22 9.62 13.33
N HIS A 66 1.63 8.66 14.18
CA HIS A 66 1.78 7.27 13.75
C HIS A 66 0.48 6.66 13.23
N ILE A 67 -0.61 6.86 13.96
CA ILE A 67 -1.91 6.27 13.63
C ILE A 67 -2.42 6.87 12.33
N THR A 68 -2.37 8.20 12.21
CA THR A 68 -2.84 8.92 11.02
C THR A 68 -2.00 8.53 9.81
N THR A 69 -0.67 8.50 9.91
CA THR A 69 0.21 8.07 8.82
C THR A 69 -0.10 6.65 8.38
N GLY A 70 -0.25 5.71 9.32
CA GLY A 70 -0.57 4.32 9.01
C GLY A 70 -1.90 4.17 8.28
N ILE A 71 -2.97 4.79 8.81
CA ILE A 71 -4.30 4.76 8.18
C ILE A 71 -4.27 5.37 6.78
N VAL A 72 -3.64 6.54 6.62
CA VAL A 72 -3.58 7.24 5.33
C VAL A 72 -2.81 6.42 4.29
N VAL A 73 -1.65 5.87 4.66
CA VAL A 73 -0.86 5.03 3.74
C VAL A 73 -1.61 3.75 3.38
N GLY A 74 -2.24 3.09 4.36
CA GLY A 74 -3.02 1.87 4.13
C GLY A 74 -4.25 2.12 3.25
N PHE A 75 -5.01 3.19 3.51
CA PHE A 75 -6.18 3.59 2.73
C PHE A 75 -5.81 3.95 1.29
N ILE A 76 -4.93 4.93 1.11
CA ILE A 76 -4.55 5.43 -0.23
C ILE A 76 -3.83 4.34 -1.02
N GLY A 77 -2.95 3.58 -0.36
CA GLY A 77 -2.22 2.48 -0.98
C GLY A 77 -3.14 1.37 -1.48
N SER A 78 -4.12 0.95 -0.67
CA SER A 78 -5.07 -0.11 -1.08
C SER A 78 -6.03 0.36 -2.15
N PHE A 79 -6.48 1.61 -2.10
CA PHE A 79 -7.30 2.21 -3.15
C PHE A 79 -6.54 2.28 -4.49
N LEU A 80 -5.29 2.76 -4.47
CA LEU A 80 -4.45 2.79 -5.66
C LEU A 80 -4.09 1.38 -6.16
N ALA A 81 -3.93 0.40 -5.26
CA ALA A 81 -3.70 -0.99 -5.64
C ALA A 81 -4.86 -1.52 -6.50
N LEU A 82 -6.12 -1.27 -6.10
CA LEU A 82 -7.30 -1.69 -6.85
C LEU A 82 -7.40 -1.02 -8.22
N LEU A 83 -7.09 0.28 -8.30
CA LEU A 83 -7.05 1.00 -9.57
C LEU A 83 -5.97 0.42 -10.50
N LEU A 84 -4.77 0.16 -9.96
CA LEU A 84 -3.69 -0.44 -10.72
C LEU A 84 -4.05 -1.85 -11.17
N LEU A 85 -4.64 -2.68 -10.29
CA LEU A 85 -5.09 -4.03 -10.66
C LEU A 85 -6.08 -3.98 -11.83
N GLY A 86 -7.07 -3.09 -11.81
CA GLY A 86 -7.99 -2.91 -12.93
C GLY A 86 -7.29 -2.48 -14.23
N PHE A 87 -6.30 -1.59 -14.12
CA PHE A 87 -5.48 -1.20 -15.26
C PHE A 87 -4.61 -2.36 -15.79
N PHE A 88 -4.03 -3.16 -14.90
CA PHE A 88 -3.22 -4.34 -15.25
C PHE A 88 -4.09 -5.43 -15.88
N GLU A 89 -5.25 -5.74 -15.31
CA GLU A 89 -6.20 -6.67 -15.90
C GLU A 89 -6.60 -6.23 -17.31
N TRP A 90 -6.96 -4.96 -17.48
CA TRP A 90 -7.31 -4.42 -18.78
C TRP A 90 -6.16 -4.54 -19.79
N LEU A 91 -4.96 -4.09 -19.40
CA LEU A 91 -3.80 -4.05 -20.28
C LEU A 91 -3.31 -5.44 -20.71
N PHE A 92 -3.24 -6.39 -19.78
CA PHE A 92 -2.60 -7.69 -20.01
C PHE A 92 -3.58 -8.80 -20.38
N PHE A 93 -4.86 -8.71 -19.99
CA PHE A 93 -5.83 -9.77 -20.23
C PHE A 93 -6.93 -9.37 -21.21
N TYR A 94 -7.43 -8.13 -21.14
CA TYR A 94 -8.56 -7.71 -22.00
C TYR A 94 -8.12 -7.14 -23.34
N ILE A 95 -7.10 -6.28 -23.41
CA ILE A 95 -6.62 -5.73 -24.69
C ILE A 95 -6.25 -6.84 -25.69
N PRO A 96 -5.54 -7.91 -25.32
CA PRO A 96 -5.23 -9.00 -26.26
C PRO A 96 -6.47 -9.78 -26.74
N ALA A 97 -7.53 -9.85 -25.93
CA ALA A 97 -8.71 -10.65 -26.21
C ALA A 97 -9.82 -9.87 -26.93
N TYR A 98 -10.00 -8.59 -26.60
CA TYR A 98 -11.12 -7.77 -27.04
C TYR A 98 -10.70 -6.47 -27.74
N GLY A 99 -9.40 -6.17 -27.80
CA GLY A 99 -8.87 -4.93 -28.37
C GLY A 99 -8.95 -3.75 -27.40
N LEU A 100 -8.71 -2.54 -27.93
CA LEU A 100 -8.56 -1.32 -27.13
C LEU A 100 -9.92 -0.68 -26.84
N GLU A 101 -10.62 -1.18 -25.82
CA GLU A 101 -11.92 -0.68 -25.39
C GLU A 101 -11.85 0.00 -24.00
N PHE A 102 -11.96 1.33 -23.96
CA PHE A 102 -11.90 2.11 -22.72
C PHE A 102 -13.13 1.92 -21.81
N ILE A 103 -14.28 1.56 -22.39
CA ILE A 103 -15.50 1.28 -21.61
C ILE A 103 -15.29 0.06 -20.72
N LEU A 104 -14.60 -0.98 -21.23
CA LEU A 104 -14.24 -2.16 -20.44
C LEU A 104 -13.32 -1.79 -19.28
N LEU A 105 -12.29 -0.96 -19.50
CA LEU A 105 -11.42 -0.46 -18.41
C LEU A 105 -12.24 0.19 -17.29
N LEU A 106 -13.17 1.08 -17.66
CA LEU A 106 -14.02 1.77 -16.69
C LEU A 106 -14.90 0.78 -15.92
N GLN A 107 -15.53 -0.17 -16.62
CA GLN A 107 -16.36 -1.20 -16.00
C GLN A 107 -15.55 -2.08 -15.03
N LEU A 108 -14.39 -2.59 -15.46
CA LEU A 108 -13.46 -3.37 -14.62
C LEU A 108 -13.06 -2.61 -13.37
N THR A 109 -12.62 -1.36 -13.53
CA THR A 109 -12.18 -0.51 -12.42
C THR A 109 -13.31 -0.25 -11.43
N LEU A 110 -14.53 0.01 -11.92
CA LEU A 110 -15.70 0.21 -11.07
C LEU A 110 -16.12 -1.06 -10.35
N ILE A 111 -16.13 -2.22 -11.03
CA ILE A 111 -16.45 -3.51 -10.42
C ILE A 111 -15.43 -3.86 -9.34
N LEU A 112 -14.14 -3.71 -9.63
CA LEU A 112 -13.07 -3.96 -8.66
C LEU A 112 -13.21 -3.08 -7.42
N ASN A 113 -13.45 -1.78 -7.60
CA ASN A 113 -13.62 -0.86 -6.48
C ASN A 113 -14.93 -1.07 -5.70
N ALA A 114 -16.04 -1.37 -6.38
CA ALA A 114 -17.33 -1.55 -5.73
C ALA A 114 -17.42 -2.89 -4.97
N TYR A 115 -16.96 -3.99 -5.57
CA TYR A 115 -17.04 -5.32 -4.98
C TYR A 115 -15.86 -5.63 -4.07
N TYR A 116 -14.62 -5.45 -4.55
CA TYR A 116 -13.44 -5.80 -3.77
C TYR A 116 -12.98 -4.66 -2.86
N GLY A 117 -13.28 -3.40 -3.20
CA GLY A 117 -12.94 -2.25 -2.36
C GLY A 117 -13.54 -2.32 -0.96
N PHE A 118 -14.73 -2.89 -0.81
CA PHE A 118 -15.35 -3.11 0.50
C PHE A 118 -14.51 -4.03 1.42
N PHE A 119 -13.72 -4.94 0.86
CA PHE A 119 -12.86 -5.84 1.64
C PHE A 119 -11.42 -5.30 1.71
N TYR A 120 -10.86 -4.86 0.58
CA TYR A 120 -9.45 -4.48 0.45
C TYR A 120 -9.12 -3.20 1.20
N ILE A 121 -9.98 -2.19 1.11
CA ILE A 121 -9.71 -0.88 1.72
C ILE A 121 -9.73 -0.99 3.26
N PRO A 122 -10.73 -1.64 3.91
CA PRO A 122 -10.68 -1.87 5.35
C PRO A 122 -9.48 -2.69 5.79
N VAL A 123 -9.06 -3.71 5.04
CA VAL A 123 -7.84 -4.48 5.35
C VAL A 123 -6.62 -3.56 5.38
N GLY A 124 -6.44 -2.71 4.38
CA GLY A 124 -5.37 -1.71 4.35
C GLY A 124 -5.40 -0.76 5.56
N ILE A 125 -6.59 -0.25 5.92
CA ILE A 125 -6.77 0.61 7.09
C ILE A 125 -6.41 -0.15 8.38
N VAL A 126 -6.86 -1.38 8.55
CA VAL A 126 -6.61 -2.21 9.74
C VAL A 126 -5.11 -2.47 9.88
N ILE A 127 -4.42 -2.87 8.82
CA ILE A 127 -2.95 -3.07 8.84
C ILE A 127 -2.25 -1.74 9.17
N GLY A 128 -2.67 -0.65 8.54
CA GLY A 128 -2.17 0.70 8.81
C GLY A 128 -2.31 1.11 10.28
N TYR A 129 -3.47 0.85 10.87
CA TYR A 129 -3.75 1.10 12.27
C TYR A 129 -2.89 0.23 13.20
N LEU A 130 -2.76 -1.06 12.91
CA LEU A 130 -1.93 -2.00 13.69
C LEU A 130 -0.46 -1.58 13.70
N PHE A 131 0.10 -1.25 12.53
CA PHE A 131 1.47 -0.74 12.41
C PHE A 131 1.62 0.61 13.13
N GLY A 132 0.68 1.54 12.95
CA GLY A 132 0.69 2.82 13.64
C GLY A 132 0.71 2.67 15.16
N ASN A 133 -0.08 1.75 15.71
CA ASN A 133 -0.08 1.43 17.13
C ASN A 133 1.22 0.78 17.61
N TYR A 134 1.76 -0.17 16.84
CA TYR A 134 3.02 -0.84 17.16
C TYR A 134 4.18 0.16 17.27
N TYR A 135 4.36 1.03 16.27
CA TYR A 135 5.43 2.03 16.29
C TYR A 135 5.21 3.13 17.34
N ARG A 136 3.95 3.52 17.60
CA ARG A 136 3.63 4.44 18.70
C ARG A 136 4.07 3.88 20.06
N LYS A 137 3.80 2.60 20.32
CA LYS A 137 4.24 1.94 21.56
C LYS A 137 5.77 1.86 21.64
N LYS A 138 6.43 1.49 20.54
CA LYS A 138 7.90 1.40 20.46
C LYS A 138 8.59 2.75 20.75
N GLU A 139 8.06 3.86 20.23
CA GLU A 139 8.63 5.19 20.48
C GLU A 139 8.44 5.63 21.93
N LYS A 140 7.27 5.36 22.54
CA LYS A 140 7.02 5.65 23.96
C LYS A 140 8.01 4.92 24.88
N VAL A 141 8.27 3.64 24.61
CA VAL A 141 9.25 2.85 25.36
C VAL A 141 10.65 3.44 25.20
N ARG A 142 11.03 3.86 23.99
CA ARG A 142 12.36 4.46 23.74
C ARG A 142 12.55 5.80 24.45
N LYS A 143 11.51 6.64 24.52
CA LYS A 143 11.56 7.94 25.22
C LYS A 143 11.47 7.80 26.75
N GLY A 144 10.88 6.70 27.25
CA GLY A 144 10.78 6.40 28.68
C GLY A 144 11.93 5.53 29.22
N ALA A 145 12.83 5.05 28.36
CA ALA A 145 14.01 4.32 28.80
C ALA A 145 14.99 5.31 29.48
N PRO A 146 15.54 4.98 30.66
CA PRO A 146 16.57 5.79 31.28
C PRO A 146 17.76 5.93 30.32
N LEU A 147 18.24 7.17 30.15
CA LEU A 147 19.50 7.47 29.48
C LEU A 147 20.61 6.85 30.34
N PHE A 148 21.06 5.66 29.97
CA PHE A 148 22.33 5.11 30.44
C PHE A 148 23.46 5.67 29.59
#